data_AF-A0A2K8YWW9-F1
#
_entry.id   AF-A0A2K8YWW9-F1
#
_cell.length_a   1.000
_cell.length_b   1.000
_cell.length_c   1.000
_cell.angle_alpha   90.00
_cell.angle_beta   90.00
_cell.angle_gamma   90.00
#
_symmetry.space_group_name_H-M   'P 1'
#
loop_
_entity.id
_entity.type
_entity.pdbx_description
1 polymer ?
#
loop_
_entity_poly.entity_id
_entity_poly.type
_entity_poly.pdbx_seq_one_letter_code
_entity_poly.pdbx_strand_id
1 'polypeptide(L)'
;MEAKPHSPYRVFLAYLLLTFYCFGAGMMNEFVEYLSYADLGRSIPPADFARWHKATSQYVLPFLVLPILLGNIALIALFFNRPASIPKWTLWVALACAITAWVSTILFQVPIETQFDQGYFSPALMERLWQTDWIRKGAFFVEIGVVIYMTVCFFGSATLRLTTLEATRLTSAL
;
A
#
# COMPACT_ATOMS: atom_id res chain seq x y z
N MET A 1 14.31 -3.56 -30.33
CA MET A 1 14.51 -2.53 -29.30
C MET A 1 14.76 -3.25 -27.99
N GLU A 2 16.02 -3.37 -27.56
CA GLU A 2 16.33 -3.94 -26.25
C GLU A 2 15.85 -2.95 -25.17
N ALA A 3 14.82 -3.32 -24.43
CA ALA A 3 14.38 -2.55 -23.28
C ALA A 3 15.51 -2.54 -22.25
N LYS A 4 16.10 -1.36 -22.03
CA LYS A 4 17.16 -1.17 -21.04
C LYS A 4 16.61 -1.62 -19.68
N PRO A 5 17.15 -2.68 -19.04
CA PRO A 5 16.60 -3.17 -17.79
C PRO A 5 16.63 -2.03 -16.77
N HIS A 6 15.46 -1.63 -16.28
CA HIS A 6 15.37 -0.62 -15.23
C HIS A 6 16.23 -1.07 -14.05
N SER A 7 16.96 -0.14 -13.43
CA SER A 7 17.80 -0.50 -12.29
C SER A 7 16.93 -1.11 -11.19
N PRO A 8 17.22 -2.34 -10.70
CA PRO A 8 16.42 -3.03 -9.68
C PRO A 8 16.22 -2.18 -8.42
N TYR A 9 17.16 -1.29 -8.14
CA TYR A 9 17.14 -0.35 -7.02
C TYR A 9 16.05 0.73 -7.17
N ARG A 10 15.81 1.22 -8.39
CA ARG A 10 14.76 2.23 -8.64
C ARG A 10 13.38 1.63 -8.50
N VAL A 11 13.21 0.37 -8.95
CA VAL A 11 11.96 -0.37 -8.79
C VAL A 11 11.68 -0.61 -7.32
N PHE A 12 12.68 -1.06 -6.55
CA PHE A 12 12.53 -1.26 -5.11
C PHE A 12 12.21 0.04 -4.37
N LEU A 13 12.88 1.16 -4.70
CA LEU A 13 12.59 2.46 -4.10
C LEU A 13 11.17 2.93 -4.41
N ALA A 14 10.71 2.76 -5.65
CA ALA A 14 9.32 3.08 -6.01
C ALA A 14 8.32 2.24 -5.21
N TYR A 15 8.56 0.93 -5.10
CA TYR A 15 7.73 0.04 -4.28
C TYR A 15 7.69 0.51 -2.81
N LEU A 16 8.86 0.74 -2.19
CA LEU A 16 8.98 1.24 -0.83
C LEU A 16 8.16 2.52 -0.59
N LEU A 17 8.36 3.54 -1.45
CA LEU A 17 7.68 4.82 -1.29
C LEU A 17 6.16 4.70 -1.46
N LEU A 18 5.71 3.93 -2.46
CA LEU A 18 4.28 3.72 -2.71
C LEU A 18 3.62 2.93 -1.58
N THR A 19 4.25 1.87 -1.06
CA THR A 19 3.69 1.10 0.06
C THR A 19 3.51 1.98 1.30
N PHE A 20 4.50 2.80 1.66
CA PHE A 20 4.38 3.71 2.82
C PHE A 20 3.35 4.82 2.59
N TYR A 21 3.31 5.40 1.40
CA TYR A 21 2.30 6.39 1.03
C TYR A 21 0.88 5.81 1.16
N CYS A 22 0.63 4.64 0.55
CA CYS A 22 -0.67 3.98 0.57
C CYS A 22 -1.07 3.52 1.97
N PHE A 23 -0.11 3.05 2.78
CA PHE A 23 -0.37 2.71 4.18
C PHE A 23 -0.80 3.95 4.98
N GLY A 24 -0.06 5.06 4.87
CA GLY A 24 -0.42 6.31 5.53
C GLY A 24 -1.80 6.82 5.12
N ALA A 25 -2.09 6.82 3.83
CA ALA A 25 -3.39 7.21 3.29
C ALA A 25 -4.52 6.27 3.77
N GLY A 26 -4.28 4.95 3.81
CA GLY A 26 -5.22 3.98 4.33
C GLY A 26 -5.51 4.14 5.83
N MET A 27 -4.51 4.53 6.62
CA MET A 27 -4.70 4.83 8.05
C MET A 27 -5.45 6.15 8.25
N MET A 28 -5.22 7.16 7.41
CA MET A 28 -5.99 8.41 7.44
C MET A 28 -7.48 8.17 7.19
N ASN A 29 -7.82 7.27 6.26
CA ASN A 29 -9.20 6.87 5.99
C ASN A 29 -9.90 6.32 7.25
N GLU A 30 -9.19 5.56 8.11
CA GLU A 30 -9.76 5.05 9.35
C GLU A 30 -10.08 6.14 10.37
N PHE A 31 -9.10 7.00 10.63
CA PHE A 31 -9.17 7.93 11.74
C PHE A 31 -9.89 9.23 11.41
N VAL A 32 -10.09 9.53 10.13
CA VAL A 32 -10.73 10.78 9.72
C VAL A 32 -11.95 10.52 8.86
N GLU A 33 -11.80 9.74 7.80
CA GLU A 33 -12.89 9.54 6.84
C GLU A 33 -14.03 8.70 7.42
N TYR A 34 -13.73 7.53 7.97
CA TYR A 34 -14.74 6.65 8.56
C TYR A 34 -15.40 7.23 9.82
N LEU A 35 -14.66 7.99 10.63
CA LEU A 35 -15.28 8.75 11.72
C LEU A 35 -16.25 9.83 11.19
N SER A 36 -15.88 10.52 10.11
CA SER A 36 -16.76 11.49 9.46
C SER A 36 -18.01 10.82 8.87
N TYR A 37 -17.87 9.61 8.32
CA TYR A 37 -19.00 8.85 7.76
C TYR A 37 -20.00 8.51 8.87
N ALA A 38 -19.50 8.02 10.00
CA ALA A 38 -20.32 7.63 11.14
C ALA A 38 -21.05 8.81 11.79
N ASP A 39 -20.42 9.99 11.83
CA ASP A 39 -21.01 11.21 12.40
C ASP A 39 -22.04 11.84 11.43
N LEU A 40 -21.62 12.10 10.19
CA LEU A 40 -22.48 12.76 9.19
C LEU A 40 -23.64 11.87 8.77
N GLY A 41 -23.42 10.57 8.55
CA GLY A 41 -24.47 9.64 8.15
C GLY A 41 -25.64 9.55 9.13
N ARG A 42 -25.41 9.89 10.41
CA ARG A 42 -26.47 9.98 11.44
C ARG A 42 -27.11 11.36 11.55
N SER A 43 -26.42 12.40 11.09
CA SER A 43 -26.71 13.79 11.43
C SER A 43 -27.34 14.59 10.29
N ILE A 44 -27.23 14.12 9.04
CA ILE A 44 -27.74 14.83 7.85
C ILE A 44 -28.69 13.96 7.02
N PRO A 45 -29.56 14.58 6.19
CA PRO A 45 -30.45 13.84 5.30
C PRO A 45 -29.68 12.90 4.34
N PRO A 46 -30.25 11.74 3.96
CA PRO A 46 -29.59 10.77 3.08
C PRO A 46 -29.06 11.34 1.76
N ALA A 47 -29.80 12.26 1.14
CA ALA A 47 -29.40 12.90 -0.11
C ALA A 47 -28.18 13.81 0.05
N ASP A 48 -28.06 14.48 1.20
CA ASP A 48 -26.91 15.34 1.51
C ASP A 48 -25.68 14.49 1.87
N PHE A 49 -25.86 13.39 2.60
CA PHE A 49 -24.81 12.40 2.84
C PHE A 49 -24.28 11.81 1.53
N ALA A 50 -25.16 11.36 0.62
CA ALA A 50 -24.75 10.85 -0.69
C ALA A 50 -23.95 11.87 -1.50
N ARG A 51 -24.39 13.14 -1.50
CA ARG A 51 -23.70 14.23 -2.21
C ARG A 51 -22.33 14.50 -1.61
N TRP A 52 -22.24 14.57 -0.28
CA TRP A 52 -20.99 14.75 0.43
C TRP A 52 -20.02 13.59 0.18
N HIS A 53 -20.49 12.34 0.37
CA HIS A 53 -19.71 11.12 0.20
C HIS A 53 -19.11 11.04 -1.21
N LYS A 54 -19.90 11.25 -2.26
CA LYS A 54 -19.40 11.29 -3.65
C LYS A 54 -18.35 12.38 -3.87
N ALA A 55 -18.57 13.55 -3.29
CA ALA A 55 -17.67 14.68 -3.45
C ALA A 55 -16.30 14.44 -2.78
N THR A 56 -16.26 13.68 -1.68
CA THR A 56 -15.01 13.30 -1.02
C THR A 56 -14.38 12.05 -1.64
N SER A 57 -15.19 11.04 -1.99
CA SER A 57 -14.72 9.74 -2.48
C SER A 57 -14.22 9.77 -3.93
N GLN A 58 -14.61 10.76 -4.75
CA GLN A 58 -14.14 10.89 -6.14
C GLN A 58 -12.61 10.93 -6.30
N TYR A 59 -11.90 11.33 -5.24
CA TYR A 59 -10.44 11.44 -5.22
C TYR A 59 -9.74 10.17 -4.75
N VAL A 60 -10.47 9.19 -4.21
CA VAL A 60 -9.92 7.90 -3.76
C VAL A 60 -9.28 7.16 -4.93
N LEU A 61 -9.90 7.18 -6.12
CA LEU A 61 -9.34 6.50 -7.29
C LEU A 61 -7.97 7.08 -7.72
N PRO A 62 -7.83 8.38 -8.03
CA PRO A 62 -6.55 8.93 -8.48
C PRO A 62 -5.48 8.98 -7.38
N PHE A 63 -5.85 9.19 -6.11
CA PHE A 63 -4.88 9.42 -5.05
C PHE A 63 -4.63 8.22 -4.13
N LEU A 64 -5.46 7.19 -4.13
CA LEU A 64 -5.22 5.98 -3.36
C LEU A 64 -5.10 4.75 -4.26
N VAL A 65 -6.10 4.49 -5.09
CA VAL A 65 -6.17 3.26 -5.90
C VAL A 65 -5.06 3.23 -6.95
N LEU A 66 -4.83 4.34 -7.66
CA LEU A 66 -3.78 4.41 -8.68
C LEU A 66 -2.36 4.23 -8.09
N PRO A 67 -1.98 4.90 -6.98
CA PRO A 67 -0.72 4.59 -6.28
C PRO A 67 -0.60 3.13 -5.83
N ILE A 68 -1.67 2.51 -5.32
CA ILE A 68 -1.69 1.08 -4.97
C ILE A 68 -1.40 0.22 -6.21
N LEU A 69 -2.04 0.50 -7.35
CA LEU A 69 -1.81 -0.21 -8.60
C LEU A 69 -0.35 -0.08 -9.07
N LEU A 70 0.21 1.13 -9.02
CA LEU A 70 1.62 1.36 -9.33
C LEU A 70 2.56 0.60 -8.39
N GLY A 71 2.22 0.53 -7.10
CA GLY A 71 2.97 -0.23 -6.10
C GLY A 71 2.95 -1.73 -6.41
N ASN A 72 1.79 -2.27 -6.77
CA ASN A 72 1.64 -3.67 -7.18
C ASN A 72 2.40 -4.00 -8.47
N ILE A 73 2.41 -3.08 -9.44
CA ILE A 73 3.23 -3.23 -10.65
C ILE A 73 4.72 -3.26 -10.29
N ALA A 74 5.18 -2.38 -9.39
CA ALA A 74 6.56 -2.39 -8.91
C ALA A 74 6.90 -3.69 -8.16
N LEU A 75 5.99 -4.19 -7.32
CA LEU A 75 6.12 -5.48 -6.64
C LEU A 75 6.27 -6.65 -7.65
N ILE A 76 5.41 -6.70 -8.67
CA ILE A 76 5.51 -7.70 -9.74
C ILE A 76 6.84 -7.58 -10.48
N ALA A 77 7.28 -6.37 -10.82
CA ALA A 77 8.57 -6.15 -11.47
C ALA A 77 9.75 -6.64 -10.62
N LEU A 78 9.66 -6.56 -9.29
CA LEU A 78 10.68 -7.09 -8.37
C LEU A 78 10.79 -8.61 -8.42
N PHE A 79 9.76 -9.37 -8.81
CA PHE A 79 9.91 -10.83 -9.02
C PHE A 79 10.90 -11.15 -10.15
N PHE A 80 10.95 -10.31 -11.18
CA PHE A 80 11.81 -10.50 -12.35
C PHE A 80 13.16 -9.79 -12.20
N ASN A 81 13.21 -8.72 -11.41
CA ASN A 81 14.38 -7.85 -11.29
C ASN A 81 14.71 -7.53 -9.82
N ARG A 82 14.77 -8.56 -8.99
CA ARG A 82 15.06 -8.45 -7.55
C ARG A 82 16.54 -8.12 -7.31
N PRO A 83 16.88 -7.11 -6.48
CA PRO A 83 18.22 -7.00 -5.90
C PRO A 83 18.63 -8.29 -5.18
N ALA A 84 19.86 -8.77 -5.41
CA ALA A 84 20.33 -10.03 -4.81
C ALA A 84 20.22 -10.06 -3.28
N SER A 85 20.33 -8.91 -2.63
CA SER A 85 20.22 -8.71 -1.18
C SER A 85 18.82 -8.92 -0.58
N ILE A 86 17.76 -8.81 -1.37
CA ILE A 86 16.38 -8.93 -0.87
C ILE A 86 15.96 -10.40 -0.89
N PRO A 87 15.58 -11.07 0.21
CA PRO A 87 15.19 -12.49 0.14
C PRO A 87 13.96 -12.75 -0.76
N LYS A 88 13.89 -13.89 -1.47
CA LYS A 88 12.75 -14.16 -2.38
C LYS A 88 11.41 -14.34 -1.67
N TRP A 89 11.42 -14.90 -0.46
CA TRP A 89 10.19 -15.20 0.29
C TRP A 89 9.41 -13.93 0.65
N THR A 90 10.10 -12.79 0.83
CA THR A 90 9.46 -11.52 1.20
C THR A 90 8.54 -11.01 0.09
N LEU A 91 8.90 -11.23 -1.19
CA LEU A 91 8.06 -10.86 -2.33
C LEU A 91 6.76 -11.68 -2.36
N TRP A 92 6.81 -12.96 -1.99
CA TRP A 92 5.62 -13.81 -1.90
C TRP A 92 4.69 -13.38 -0.76
N VAL A 93 5.23 -13.01 0.39
CA VAL A 93 4.42 -12.49 1.50
C VAL A 93 3.78 -11.16 1.13
N ALA A 94 4.54 -10.24 0.53
CA ALA A 94 4.01 -8.98 0.01
C ALA A 94 2.89 -9.21 -1.02
N LEU A 95 3.09 -10.14 -1.96
CA LEU A 95 2.08 -10.48 -2.97
C LEU A 95 0.80 -11.06 -2.32
N ALA A 96 0.94 -11.92 -1.32
CA ALA A 96 -0.20 -12.44 -0.58
C ALA A 96 -0.98 -11.33 0.15
N CYS A 97 -0.27 -10.35 0.72
CA CYS A 97 -0.88 -9.18 1.36
C CYS A 97 -1.65 -8.34 0.32
N ALA A 98 -1.03 -8.04 -0.82
CA ALA A 98 -1.67 -7.30 -1.91
C ALA A 98 -2.94 -7.99 -2.43
N ILE A 99 -2.90 -9.30 -2.66
CA ILE A 99 -4.06 -10.09 -3.08
C ILE A 99 -5.17 -10.02 -2.02
N THR A 100 -4.82 -10.20 -0.74
CA THR A 100 -5.78 -10.13 0.37
C THR A 100 -6.46 -8.76 0.43
N ALA A 101 -5.68 -7.69 0.30
CA ALA A 101 -6.19 -6.32 0.28
C ALA A 101 -7.16 -6.08 -0.89
N TRP A 102 -6.81 -6.53 -2.11
CA TRP A 102 -7.68 -6.40 -3.29
C TRP A 102 -8.96 -7.23 -3.17
N VAL A 103 -8.86 -8.47 -2.71
CA VAL A 103 -10.03 -9.34 -2.52
C VAL A 103 -10.97 -8.73 -1.50
N SER A 104 -10.46 -8.25 -0.36
CA SER A 104 -11.28 -7.53 0.62
C SER A 104 -11.96 -6.32 -0.02
N THR A 105 -11.19 -5.49 -0.74
CA THR A 105 -11.68 -4.25 -1.36
C THR A 105 -12.83 -4.51 -2.31
N ILE A 106 -12.69 -5.50 -3.19
CA ILE A 106 -13.69 -5.84 -4.21
C ILE A 106 -14.94 -6.45 -3.57
N LEU A 107 -14.78 -7.32 -2.56
CA LEU A 107 -15.89 -8.05 -1.96
C LEU A 107 -16.68 -7.23 -0.94
N PHE A 108 -16.03 -6.29 -0.23
CA PHE A 108 -16.63 -5.61 0.91
C PHE A 108 -16.65 -4.09 0.75
N GLN A 109 -15.49 -3.47 0.53
CA GLN A 109 -15.42 -2.01 0.48
C GLN A 109 -16.22 -1.45 -0.71
N VAL A 110 -15.95 -1.89 -1.95
CA VAL A 110 -16.64 -1.38 -3.14
C VAL A 110 -18.17 -1.47 -3.03
N PRO A 111 -18.77 -2.61 -2.63
CA PRO A 111 -20.23 -2.69 -2.44
C PRO A 111 -20.78 -1.78 -1.34
N ILE A 112 -20.04 -1.56 -0.25
CA ILE A 112 -20.48 -0.69 0.85
C ILE A 112 -20.36 0.78 0.45
N GLU A 113 -19.23 1.20 -0.12
CA GLU A 113 -19.03 2.57 -0.61
C GLU A 113 -20.08 2.95 -1.66
N THR A 114 -20.48 2.00 -2.52
CA THR A 114 -21.56 2.20 -3.51
C THR A 114 -22.93 2.42 -2.83
N GLN A 115 -23.18 1.80 -1.67
CA GLN A 115 -24.40 2.05 -0.90
C GLN A 115 -24.39 3.45 -0.27
N PHE A 116 -23.23 3.90 0.24
CA PHE A 116 -23.08 5.27 0.75
C PHE A 116 -23.25 6.32 -0.35
N ASP A 117 -22.75 6.06 -1.55
CA ASP A 117 -22.97 6.89 -2.75
C ASP A 117 -24.46 7.04 -3.10
N GLN A 118 -25.30 6.09 -2.68
CA GLN A 118 -26.75 6.12 -2.86
C GLN A 118 -27.50 6.72 -1.66
N GLY A 119 -26.78 7.12 -0.61
CA GLY A 119 -27.34 7.71 0.62
C GLY A 119 -27.77 6.68 1.65
N TYR A 120 -27.53 5.38 1.40
CA TYR A 120 -27.88 4.33 2.36
C TYR A 120 -26.85 4.30 3.49
N PHE A 121 -27.20 4.92 4.61
CA PHE A 121 -26.42 4.84 5.83
C PHE A 121 -27.18 4.05 6.91
N SER A 122 -26.47 3.15 7.59
CA SER A 122 -26.94 2.55 8.84
C SER A 122 -25.76 2.23 9.75
N PRO A 123 -25.93 2.22 11.08
CA PRO A 123 -24.87 1.82 12.01
C PRO A 123 -24.31 0.42 11.73
N ALA A 124 -25.17 -0.53 11.34
CA ALA A 124 -24.75 -1.89 11.01
C ALA A 124 -23.90 -1.95 9.72
N LEU A 125 -24.25 -1.15 8.71
CA LEU A 125 -23.44 -1.04 7.48
C LEU A 125 -22.08 -0.43 7.77
N MET A 126 -22.03 0.61 8.62
CA MET A 126 -20.79 1.24 9.06
C MET A 126 -19.91 0.29 9.88
N GLU A 127 -20.50 -0.48 10.80
CA GLU A 127 -19.77 -1.50 11.57
C GLU A 127 -19.17 -2.57 10.66
N ARG A 128 -19.95 -3.04 9.67
CA ARG A 128 -19.46 -4.00 8.67
C ARG A 128 -18.29 -3.44 7.86
N LEU A 129 -18.36 -2.15 7.47
CA LEU A 129 -17.25 -1.48 6.78
C LEU A 129 -15.98 -1.53 7.64
N TRP A 130 -16.08 -1.11 8.90
CA TRP A 130 -14.95 -1.13 9.84
C TRP A 130 -14.35 -2.52 9.97
N GLN A 131 -15.15 -3.52 10.32
CA GLN A 131 -14.68 -4.88 10.56
C GLN A 131 -13.99 -5.46 9.31
N THR A 132 -14.59 -5.27 8.14
CA THR A 132 -14.02 -5.79 6.88
C THR A 132 -12.80 -5.01 6.43
N ASP A 133 -12.70 -3.71 6.70
CA ASP A 133 -11.52 -2.93 6.33
C ASP A 133 -10.29 -3.27 7.18
N TRP A 134 -10.48 -3.72 8.43
CA TRP A 134 -9.38 -4.21 9.26
C TRP A 134 -8.69 -5.46 8.70
N ILE A 135 -9.34 -6.23 7.83
CA ILE A 135 -8.70 -7.31 7.05
C ILE A 135 -7.61 -6.72 6.15
N ARG A 136 -7.96 -5.65 5.40
CA ARG A 136 -7.04 -4.94 4.51
C ARG A 136 -5.93 -4.25 5.27
N LYS A 137 -6.24 -3.60 6.39
CA LYS A 137 -5.20 -2.98 7.25
C LYS A 137 -4.22 -4.00 7.80
N GLY A 138 -4.72 -5.14 8.27
CA GLY A 138 -3.87 -6.24 8.72
C GLY A 138 -2.87 -6.67 7.63
N ALA A 139 -3.34 -6.81 6.39
CA ALA A 139 -2.46 -7.08 5.25
C ALA A 139 -1.43 -5.97 5.02
N PHE A 140 -1.82 -4.69 5.10
CA PHE A 140 -0.87 -3.58 4.97
C PHE A 140 0.15 -3.52 6.11
N PHE A 141 -0.22 -3.82 7.35
CA PHE A 141 0.74 -3.90 8.47
C PHE A 141 1.81 -4.96 8.23
N VAL A 142 1.39 -6.15 7.78
CA VAL A 142 2.32 -7.24 7.42
C VAL A 142 3.21 -6.80 6.25
N GLU A 143 2.62 -6.22 5.20
CA GLU A 143 3.36 -5.74 4.04
C GLU A 143 4.41 -4.68 4.42
N ILE A 144 4.05 -3.70 5.25
CA ILE A 144 4.99 -2.68 5.77
C ILE A 144 6.12 -3.35 6.55
N GLY A 145 5.83 -4.29 7.44
CA GLY A 145 6.85 -5.03 8.18
C GLY A 145 7.83 -5.76 7.26
N VAL A 146 7.30 -6.40 6.22
CA VAL A 146 8.10 -7.08 5.19
C VAL A 146 8.94 -6.09 4.37
N VAL A 147 8.38 -4.96 3.95
CA VAL A 147 9.09 -3.92 3.19
C VAL A 147 10.20 -3.28 4.04
N ILE A 148 9.97 -3.05 5.33
CA ILE A 148 11.02 -2.61 6.28
C ILE A 148 12.13 -3.65 6.32
N TYR A 149 11.80 -4.93 6.45
CA TYR A 149 12.79 -6.01 6.44
C TYR A 149 13.59 -6.06 5.13
N MET A 150 12.93 -5.95 3.97
CA MET A 150 13.61 -5.83 2.67
C MET A 150 14.58 -4.65 2.65
N THR A 151 14.17 -3.51 3.22
CA THR A 151 14.96 -2.27 3.29
C THR A 151 16.21 -2.47 4.15
N VAL A 152 16.10 -3.12 5.31
CA VAL A 152 17.24 -3.48 6.16
C VAL A 152 18.22 -4.40 5.43
N CYS A 153 17.72 -5.47 4.79
CA CYS A 153 18.57 -6.38 3.99
C CYS A 153 19.28 -5.64 2.85
N PHE A 154 18.57 -4.73 2.20
CA PHE A 154 19.07 -3.93 1.11
C PHE A 154 20.25 -3.05 1.53
N PHE A 155 20.07 -2.24 2.59
CA PHE A 155 21.11 -1.33 3.08
C PHE A 155 22.25 -2.04 3.81
N GLY A 156 21.97 -3.10 4.58
CA GLY A 156 23.02 -3.89 5.24
C GLY A 156 24.02 -4.47 4.23
N SER A 157 23.53 -4.89 3.07
CA SER A 157 24.37 -5.39 1.97
C SER A 157 25.17 -4.29 1.27
N ALA A 158 24.65 -3.06 1.23
CA ALA A 158 25.33 -1.91 0.62
C ALA A 158 26.49 -1.43 1.49
N THR A 159 26.29 -1.35 2.81
CA THR A 159 27.33 -0.97 3.78
C THR A 159 28.50 -1.94 3.73
N LEU A 160 28.23 -3.26 3.71
CA LEU A 160 29.29 -4.28 3.61
C LEU A 160 30.15 -4.12 2.34
N ARG A 161 29.54 -3.80 1.19
CA ARG A 161 30.29 -3.59 -0.07
C ARG A 161 31.22 -2.39 -0.02
N LEU A 162 30.77 -1.27 0.54
CA LEU A 162 31.58 -0.06 0.64
C LEU A 162 32.82 -0.30 1.50
N THR A 163 32.66 -0.95 2.66
CA THR A 163 33.77 -1.29 3.55
C THR A 163 34.78 -2.21 2.87
N THR A 164 34.32 -3.22 2.11
CA THR A 164 35.23 -4.12 1.38
C THR A 164 36.01 -3.42 0.26
N LEU A 165 35.38 -2.48 -0.44
CA LEU A 165 36.04 -1.73 -1.53
C LEU A 165 37.11 -0.76 -0.98
N GLU A 166 36.84 -0.09 0.15
CA GLU A 166 37.82 0.76 0.82
C GLU A 166 39.01 -0.06 1.34
N ALA A 167 38.77 -1.19 1.99
CA ALA A 167 39.83 -2.09 2.46
C ALA A 167 40.72 -2.57 1.30
N THR A 168 40.12 -2.97 0.18
CA THR A 168 40.87 -3.44 -1.00
C THR A 168 41.74 -2.32 -1.60
N ARG A 169 41.22 -1.09 -1.69
CA ARG A 169 41.99 0.07 -2.19
C ARG A 169 43.20 0.40 -1.32
N LEU A 170 43.03 0.33 0.00
CA LEU A 170 44.12 0.57 0.95
C LEU A 170 45.22 -0.48 0.82
N THR A 171 44.88 -1.76 0.64
CA THR A 171 45.87 -2.82 0.41
C THR A 171 46.57 -2.73 -0.94
N SER A 172 45.94 -2.17 -1.97
CA SER A 172 46.57 -2.00 -3.30
C SER A 172 47.45 -0.75 -3.42
N ALA A 173 47.41 0.15 -2.42
CA ALA A 173 48.17 1.39 -2.40
C ALA A 173 49.47 1.30 -1.55
N LEU A 174 49.72 0.15 -0.93
CA LEU A 174 50.92 -0.21 -0.18
C LEU A 174 51.78 -1.17 -1.01
#